data_AF-A0A957Z3N4-F1
#
_entry.id   AF-A0A957Z3N4-F1
#
_cell.length_a   1.000
_cell.length_b   1.000
_cell.length_c   1.000
_cell.angle_alpha   90.00
_cell.angle_beta   90.00
_cell.angle_gamma   90.00
#
_symmetry.space_group_name_H-M   'P 1'
#
loop_
_entity.id
_entity.type
_entity.pdbx_description
1 polymer ?
#
loop_
_entity_poly.entity_id
_entity_poly.type
_entity_poly.pdbx_seq_one_letter_code
_entity_poly.pdbx_strand_id
1 'polypeptide(L)' 'DPGELITDVYDIPINADAPDGLYPLYTGLYLEATGERLPVLDENGVELDSQWQVTDIRIGEE' A
#
# COMPACT_ATOMS: atom_id res chain seq x y z
N ASP A 1 -5.44 23.17 -2.28
CA ASP A 1 -6.91 23.38 -2.24
C ASP A 1 -7.67 22.06 -2.03
N PRO A 2 -8.89 22.07 -1.44
CA PRO A 2 -9.71 20.86 -1.37
C PRO A 2 -9.92 20.25 -2.75
N GLY A 3 -9.58 18.97 -2.91
CA GLY A 3 -9.64 18.27 -4.20
C GLY A 3 -8.39 18.41 -5.08
N GLU A 4 -7.33 19.06 -4.59
CA GLU A 4 -6.03 19.06 -5.26
C GLU A 4 -5.43 17.66 -5.29
N LEU A 5 -5.04 17.21 -6.49
CA LEU A 5 -4.31 15.97 -6.67
C LEU A 5 -2.81 16.26 -6.59
N ILE A 6 -2.16 15.72 -5.56
CA ILE A 6 -0.70 15.74 -5.43
C ILE A 6 -0.20 14.37 -5.87
N THR A 7 0.62 14.34 -6.92
CA THR A 7 1.28 13.10 -7.39
C THR A 7 2.68 13.04 -6.82
N ASP A 8 3.01 11.90 -6.21
CA ASP A 8 4.35 11.59 -5.72
C ASP A 8 4.80 10.25 -6.31
N VAL A 9 6.08 10.14 -6.67
CA VAL A 9 6.63 8.98 -7.37
C VAL A 9 7.70 8.35 -6.49
N TYR A 10 7.52 7.06 -6.19
CA TYR A 10 8.45 6.27 -5.40
C TYR A 10 9.00 5.11 -6.24
N ASP A 11 10.33 5.03 -6.32
CA ASP A 11 11.00 3.85 -6.85
C ASP A 11 11.07 2.77 -5.76
N ILE A 12 10.48 1.60 -6.03
CA ILE A 12 10.53 0.44 -5.14
C ILE A 12 11.56 -0.54 -5.71
N PRO A 13 12.81 -0.57 -5.20
CA PRO A 13 13.83 -1.45 -5.72
C PRO A 13 13.47 -2.92 -5.42
N ILE A 14 13.48 -3.75 -6.46
CA ILE A 14 13.33 -5.19 -6.32
C ILE A 14 14.72 -5.82 -6.23
N ASN A 15 14.91 -6.76 -5.31
CA ASN A 15 16.15 -7.52 -5.22
C ASN A 15 16.34 -8.35 -6.51
N ALA A 16 17.54 -8.35 -7.08
CA ALA A 16 17.84 -9.11 -8.31
C ALA A 16 17.65 -10.62 -8.14
N ASP A 17 17.78 -11.12 -6.91
CA ASP A 17 17.55 -12.52 -6.53
C ASP A 17 16.14 -12.75 -5.96
N ALA A 18 15.22 -11.79 -6.12
CA ALA A 18 13.83 -11.97 -5.72
C ALA A 18 13.24 -13.15 -6.49
N PRO A 19 12.57 -14.11 -5.81
CA PRO A 19 11.96 -15.24 -6.49
C PRO A 19 10.90 -14.79 -7.50
N ASP A 20 10.77 -15.55 -8.59
CA ASP A 20 9.69 -15.36 -9.55
C ASP A 20 8.35 -15.64 -8.86
N GLY A 21 7.36 -14.79 -9.14
CA GLY A 21 6.04 -14.92 -8.54
C GLY A 21 5.18 -13.68 -8.61
N LEU A 22 3.97 -13.81 -8.09
CA LEU A 22 3.01 -12.73 -7.96
C LEU A 22 2.97 -12.25 -6.50
N TYR A 23 3.28 -10.97 -6.29
CA TYR A 23 3.42 -10.37 -4.97
C TYR A 23 2.36 -9.28 -4.77
N PRO A 24 1.49 -9.38 -3.74
CA PRO A 24 0.53 -8.33 -3.45
C PRO A 24 1.24 -7.09 -2.87
N LEU A 25 0.98 -5.92 -3.45
CA LEU A 25 1.40 -4.63 -2.93
C LEU A 25 0.32 -4.05 -2.03
N TYR A 26 0.66 -3.83 -0.77
CA TYR A 26 -0.21 -3.19 0.21
C TYR A 26 0.25 -1.76 0.53
N THR A 27 -0.71 -0.90 0.86
CA THR A 27 -0.49 0.43 1.43
C THR A 27 -1.30 0.59 2.71
N GLY A 28 -0.92 1.53 3.56
CA GLY A 28 -1.67 1.88 4.76
C GLY A 28 -1.16 3.19 5.34
N LEU A 29 -2.00 3.81 6.17
CA LEU A 29 -1.67 5.08 6.81
C LEU A 29 -1.29 4.85 8.27
N TYR A 30 -0.56 5.79 8.85
CA TYR A 30 -0.19 5.78 10.25
C TYR A 30 -0.33 7.17 10.87
N LEU A 31 -0.54 7.23 12.17
CA LEU A 31 -0.41 8.45 12.96
C LEU A 31 1.07 8.79 13.08
N GLU A 32 1.50 9.88 12.44
CA GLU A 32 2.91 10.27 12.41
C GLU A 32 3.55 10.40 13.81
N ALA A 33 2.81 10.98 14.75
CA ALA A 33 3.31 11.23 16.10
C ALA A 33 3.65 9.95 16.90
N THR A 34 2.98 8.84 16.61
CA THR A 34 3.12 7.58 17.37
C THR A 34 3.63 6.41 16.53
N GLY A 35 3.55 6.52 15.20
CA GLY A 35 3.78 5.42 14.27
C GLY A 35 2.66 4.37 14.26
N GLU A 36 1.57 4.60 14.98
CA GLU A 36 0.46 3.65 15.07
C GLU A 36 -0.31 3.58 13.75
N ARG A 37 -0.64 2.37 13.31
CA ARG A 37 -1.32 2.16 12.05
C ARG A 37 -2.80 2.53 12.14
N LEU A 38 -3.30 3.26 11.15
CA LEU A 38 -4.70 3.65 11.09
C LEU A 38 -5.56 2.54 10.50
N PRO A 39 -6.79 2.36 11.01
CA PRO A 39 -7.73 1.39 10.45
C PRO A 39 -8.28 1.88 9.11
N VAL A 40 -8.48 0.95 8.20
CA VAL A 40 -9.34 1.08 7.03
C VAL A 40 -10.76 0.79 7.48
N LEU A 41 -11.65 1.75 7.28
CA LEU A 41 -13.05 1.66 7.68
C LEU A 41 -13.94 1.43 6.47
N ASP A 42 -15.02 0.67 6.66
CA ASP A 42 -16.12 0.61 5.70
C ASP A 42 -17.01 1.87 5.75
N GLU A 43 -18.05 1.90 4.92
CA GLU A 43 -19.01 3.01 4.87
C GLU A 43 -19.79 3.25 6.18
N ASN A 44 -19.84 2.24 7.06
CA ASN A 44 -20.52 2.31 8.35
C ASN A 44 -19.55 2.67 9.50
N GLY A 45 -18.26 2.87 9.19
CA GLY A 45 -17.22 3.14 10.19
C GLY A 45 -16.72 1.88 10.90
N VAL A 46 -17.00 0.69 10.38
CA VAL A 46 -16.49 -0.58 10.92
C VAL A 46 -15.09 -0.84 10.37
N GLU A 47 -14.16 -1.18 11.25
CA GLU A 47 -12.79 -1.55 10.87
C GLU A 47 -12.76 -2.87 10.09
N LEU A 48 -12.12 -2.84 8.92
CA LEU A 48 -11.93 -3.99 8.04
C LEU A 48 -10.52 -4.60 8.18
N ASP A 49 -9.50 -3.74 8.17
CA ASP A 49 -8.08 -4.06 8.30
C ASP A 49 -7.33 -2.75 8.58
N SER A 50 -6.00 -2.78 8.66
CA SER A 50 -5.11 -1.62 8.77
C SER A 50 -4.36 -1.31 7.45
N GLN A 51 -4.59 -2.10 6.40
CA GLN A 51 -4.04 -1.91 5.04
C GLN A 51 -5.06 -2.10 3.96
N TRP A 52 -4.70 -1.59 2.78
CA TRP A 52 -5.37 -1.87 1.54
C TRP A 52 -4.41 -2.47 0.51
N GLN A 53 -4.86 -3.46 -0.26
CA GLN A 53 -4.11 -3.99 -1.39
C GLN A 53 -4.31 -3.07 -2.60
N VAL A 54 -3.22 -2.52 -3.12
CA VAL A 54 -3.26 -1.62 -4.28
C VAL A 54 -3.31 -2.43 -5.57
N THR A 55 -2.45 -3.44 -5.69
CA THR A 55 -2.32 -4.27 -6.90
C THR A 55 -1.46 -5.50 -6.61
N ASP A 56 -1.30 -6.37 -7.61
CA ASP A 56 -0.32 -7.45 -7.62
C ASP A 56 0.84 -7.10 -8.56
N ILE A 57 2.07 -7.37 -8.13
CA ILE A 57 3.29 -7.15 -8.89
C ILE A 57 3.85 -8.51 -9.32
N ARG A 58 4.10 -8.68 -10.62
CA ARG A 58 4.81 -9.85 -11.15
C ARG A 58 6.32 -9.61 -11.09
N ILE A 59 7.03 -10.54 -10.47
CA ILE A 59 8.49 -10.69 -10.59
C ILE A 59 8.76 -11.94 -11.44
N GLY A 60 9.69 -11.84 -12.38
CA GLY A 60 10.02 -12.93 -13.31
C GLY A 60 9.16 -12.97 -14.57
N GLU A 61 9.39 -13.99 -15.40
CA GLU A 61 8.59 -14.27 -16.60
C GLU A 61 7.30 -15.03 -16.25
N GLU A 62 6.41 -15.20 -17.24
CA GLU A 62 5.15 -15.94 -17.08
C GLU A 62 5.30 -17.45 -17.27
#